data_AF-A0A955NZK7-F1
#
_entry.id   AF-A0A955NZK7-F1
#
_cell.length_a   1.000
_cell.length_b   1.000
_cell.length_c   1.000
_cell.angle_alpha   90.00
_cell.angle_beta   90.00
_cell.angle_gamma   90.00
#
_symmetry.space_group_name_H-M   'P 1'
#
loop_
_entity.id
_entity.type
_entity.pdbx_description
1 polymer ?
#
loop_
_entity_poly.entity_id
_entity_poly.type
_entity_poly.pdbx_seq_one_letter_code
_entity_poly.pdbx_strand_id
1 'polypeptide(L)'
;LILIAIALPNFLESQMRAKIARVMSEQRSFSIAMESYFQDFREYPPDQNLFKLTSPIQYMAAITPDPFCPAVPGRYNFIHQYDPYYFIVIRDPKQSGYENLLSDFNIYTGYPNNWTIGPNDKSYWGRVLYQIRSVGPNKSNEYGSRYSPTNGTKSNGDLNWFGPFKVDRPYGPLPAP
;
A
#
# COMPACT_ATOMS: atom_id res chain seq x y z
N LEU A 1 -11.29 -4.55 38.84
CA LEU A 1 -10.46 -5.44 38.00
C LEU A 1 -11.25 -6.12 36.87
N ILE A 2 -12.48 -6.62 37.12
CA ILE A 2 -13.33 -7.24 36.07
C ILE A 2 -13.61 -6.30 34.88
N LEU A 3 -13.88 -5.00 35.14
CA LEU A 3 -14.15 -4.03 34.06
C LEU A 3 -12.94 -3.83 33.12
N ILE A 4 -11.72 -3.82 33.67
CA ILE A 4 -10.48 -3.68 32.88
C ILE A 4 -10.28 -4.91 31.99
N ALA A 5 -10.56 -6.12 32.51
CA ALA A 5 -10.42 -7.37 31.76
C ALA A 5 -11.36 -7.47 30.54
N ILE A 6 -12.54 -6.85 30.61
CA ILE A 6 -13.51 -6.83 29.50
C ILE A 6 -13.24 -5.64 28.56
N ALA A 7 -12.91 -4.47 29.10
CA ALA A 7 -12.72 -3.25 28.30
C ALA A 7 -11.40 -3.24 27.53
N LEU A 8 -10.34 -3.88 28.06
CA LEU A 8 -9.01 -3.82 27.45
C LEU A 8 -8.94 -4.49 26.06
N PRO A 9 -9.47 -5.71 25.84
CA PRO A 9 -9.49 -6.31 24.50
C PRO A 9 -10.24 -5.44 23.47
N ASN A 10 -11.42 -4.93 23.82
CA ASN A 10 -12.21 -4.06 22.94
C ASN A 10 -11.49 -2.74 22.63
N PHE A 11 -10.80 -2.16 23.62
CA PHE A 11 -10.00 -0.96 23.42
C PHE A 11 -8.82 -1.21 22.48
N LEU A 12 -8.13 -2.34 22.63
CA LEU A 12 -7.02 -2.74 21.74
C LEU A 12 -7.51 -3.00 20.31
N GLU A 13 -8.66 -3.67 20.14
CA GLU A 13 -9.27 -3.85 18.82
C GLU A 13 -9.68 -2.51 18.18
N SER A 14 -10.26 -1.60 18.97
CA SER A 14 -10.63 -0.25 18.51
C SER A 14 -9.40 0.56 18.12
N GLN A 15 -8.32 0.48 18.88
CA GLN A 15 -7.04 1.11 18.54
C GLN A 15 -6.47 0.54 17.24
N MET A 16 -6.58 -0.78 17.03
CA MET A 16 -6.13 -1.41 15.79
C MET A 16 -6.93 -0.91 14.58
N ARG A 17 -8.26 -0.88 14.68
CA ARG A 17 -9.15 -0.34 13.64
C ARG A 17 -8.84 1.13 13.33
N ALA A 18 -8.55 1.94 14.35
CA ALA A 18 -8.17 3.34 14.16
C ALA A 18 -6.85 3.49 13.37
N LYS A 19 -5.85 2.64 13.63
CA LYS A 19 -4.59 2.63 12.85
C LYS A 19 -4.83 2.22 11.40
N ILE A 20 -5.64 1.18 11.15
CA ILE A 20 -6.00 0.74 9.80
C ILE A 20 -6.73 1.85 9.04
N ALA A 21 -7.73 2.48 9.67
CA ALA A 21 -8.48 3.59 9.07
C ALA A 21 -7.56 4.77 8.74
N ARG A 22 -6.60 5.09 9.63
CA ARG A 22 -5.58 6.11 9.38
C ARG A 22 -4.76 5.77 8.14
N VAL A 23 -4.23 4.54 8.04
CA VAL A 23 -3.44 4.12 6.86
C VAL A 23 -4.23 4.26 5.56
N MET A 24 -5.47 3.77 5.53
CA MET A 24 -6.32 3.87 4.33
C MET A 24 -6.61 5.34 3.96
N SER A 25 -6.79 6.20 4.96
CA SER A 25 -6.97 7.64 4.74
C SER A 25 -5.71 8.30 4.17
N GLU A 26 -4.54 7.98 4.72
CA GLU A 26 -3.26 8.51 4.23
C GLU A 26 -2.97 8.02 2.81
N GLN A 27 -3.20 6.74 2.50
CA GLN A 27 -3.07 6.19 1.13
C GLN A 27 -3.90 6.96 0.12
N ARG A 28 -5.13 7.34 0.49
CA ARG A 28 -5.98 8.19 -0.35
C ARG A 28 -5.39 9.59 -0.54
N SER A 29 -4.87 10.20 0.52
CA SER A 29 -4.20 11.51 0.44
C SER A 29 -2.97 11.46 -0.47
N PHE A 30 -2.14 10.42 -0.35
CA PHE A 30 -1.02 10.19 -1.27
C PHE A 30 -1.49 10.04 -2.71
N SER A 31 -2.54 9.25 -2.95
CA SER A 31 -3.09 9.09 -4.29
C SER A 31 -3.46 10.45 -4.90
N ILE A 32 -4.21 11.29 -4.17
CA ILE A 32 -4.57 12.64 -4.63
C ILE A 32 -3.33 13.50 -4.91
N ALA A 33 -2.33 13.46 -4.03
CA ALA A 33 -1.08 14.22 -4.21
C ALA A 33 -0.29 13.75 -5.44
N MET A 34 -0.22 12.43 -5.67
CA MET A 34 0.39 11.83 -6.86
C MET A 34 -0.31 12.27 -8.13
N GLU A 35 -1.64 12.26 -8.16
CA GLU A 35 -2.40 12.70 -9.33
C GLU A 35 -2.20 14.19 -9.61
N SER A 36 -2.13 15.02 -8.56
CA SER A 36 -1.88 16.45 -8.68
C SER A 36 -0.48 16.73 -9.23
N TYR A 37 0.54 16.04 -8.69
CA TYR A 37 1.91 16.10 -9.21
C TYR A 37 1.98 15.67 -10.69
N PHE A 38 1.24 14.61 -11.07
CA PHE A 38 1.18 14.16 -12.46
C PHE A 38 0.56 15.21 -13.39
N GLN A 39 -0.41 16.01 -12.94
CA GLN A 39 -0.95 17.10 -13.77
C GLN A 39 0.11 18.14 -14.12
N ASP A 40 0.98 18.47 -13.16
CA ASP A 40 2.00 19.51 -13.34
C ASP A 40 3.23 19.01 -14.10
N PHE A 41 3.66 17.76 -13.86
CA PHE A 41 4.92 17.23 -14.39
C PHE A 41 4.77 16.11 -15.44
N ARG A 42 3.57 15.55 -15.62
CA ARG A 42 3.27 14.41 -16.53
C ARG A 42 4.03 13.12 -16.22
N GLU A 43 4.59 13.03 -15.03
CA GLU A 43 5.24 11.85 -14.47
C GLU A 43 4.91 11.79 -12.98
N TYR A 44 4.93 10.59 -12.40
CA TYR A 44 4.87 10.46 -10.94
C TYR A 44 6.27 10.72 -10.35
N PRO A 45 6.37 11.23 -9.11
CA PRO A 45 7.66 11.43 -8.47
C PRO A 45 8.39 10.08 -8.38
N PRO A 46 9.72 10.02 -8.55
CA PRO A 46 10.46 8.78 -8.33
C PRO A 46 10.33 8.27 -6.89
N ASP A 47 10.37 6.94 -6.67
CA ASP A 47 10.26 6.27 -5.35
C ASP A 47 11.15 6.89 -4.27
N GLN A 48 12.34 7.36 -4.65
CA GLN A 48 13.36 7.91 -3.74
C GLN A 48 13.21 9.42 -3.47
N ASN A 49 12.22 10.07 -4.11
CA ASN A 49 12.03 11.51 -4.10
C ASN A 49 10.60 11.89 -3.69
N LEU A 50 9.99 11.17 -2.74
CA LEU A 50 8.61 11.44 -2.34
C LEU A 50 8.46 12.80 -1.65
N PHE A 51 9.54 13.34 -1.08
CA PHE A 51 9.59 14.72 -0.59
C PHE A 51 9.13 15.77 -1.62
N LYS A 52 9.15 15.43 -2.92
CA LYS A 52 8.59 16.25 -4.00
C LYS A 52 7.09 16.50 -3.90
N LEU A 53 6.37 15.68 -3.13
CA LEU A 53 4.95 15.89 -2.84
C LEU A 53 4.71 16.98 -1.80
N THR A 54 5.73 17.38 -1.04
CA THR A 54 5.66 18.44 -0.03
C THR A 54 6.40 19.71 -0.44
N SER A 55 7.49 19.57 -1.22
CA SER A 55 8.37 20.68 -1.64
C SER A 55 9.00 20.38 -3.01
N PRO A 56 9.14 21.35 -3.93
CA PRO A 56 8.92 22.78 -3.75
C PRO A 56 7.46 23.23 -3.89
N ILE A 57 6.61 22.43 -4.52
CA ILE A 57 5.16 22.66 -4.61
C ILE A 57 4.49 21.70 -3.62
N GLN A 58 3.57 22.23 -2.81
CA GLN A 58 2.94 21.48 -1.74
C GLN A 58 1.64 20.81 -2.22
N TYR A 59 1.72 19.52 -2.57
CA TYR A 59 0.56 18.71 -2.94
C TYR A 59 -0.08 18.00 -1.72
N MET A 60 0.70 17.84 -0.65
CA MET A 60 0.23 17.35 0.64
C MET A 60 0.92 18.07 1.80
N ALA A 61 0.25 18.15 2.95
CA ALA A 61 0.75 18.92 4.09
C ALA A 61 2.07 18.37 4.64
N ALA A 62 2.15 17.06 4.87
CA ALA A 62 3.34 16.35 5.33
C ALA A 62 3.22 14.86 5.06
N ILE A 63 4.35 14.18 4.85
CA ILE A 63 4.43 12.73 4.72
C ILE A 63 4.49 12.13 6.13
N THR A 64 3.45 11.39 6.55
CA THR A 64 3.37 10.83 7.91
C THR A 64 3.82 9.36 7.96
N PRO A 65 4.51 8.92 9.04
CA PRO A 65 4.90 7.51 9.19
C PRO A 65 3.73 6.53 9.22
N ASP A 66 3.88 5.39 8.56
CA ASP A 66 2.98 4.24 8.73
C ASP A 66 3.01 3.76 10.19
N PRO A 67 1.86 3.73 10.89
CA PRO A 67 1.77 3.23 12.26
C PRO A 67 2.13 1.74 12.43
N PHE A 68 2.18 0.96 11.35
CA PHE A 68 2.56 -0.46 11.35
C PHE A 68 4.03 -0.68 10.96
N CYS A 69 4.58 0.22 10.16
CA CYS A 69 5.95 0.17 9.68
C CYS A 69 6.71 1.47 10.00
N PRO A 70 6.97 1.79 11.28
CA PRO A 70 7.85 2.89 11.58
C PRO A 70 9.24 2.56 11.04
N ALA A 71 9.79 3.50 10.27
CA ALA A 71 11.18 3.64 9.88
C ALA A 71 12.21 3.03 10.85
N VAL A 72 12.51 1.73 10.74
CA VAL A 72 13.62 1.11 11.48
C VAL A 72 14.67 0.68 10.47
N PRO A 73 15.84 1.34 10.42
CA PRO A 73 16.95 0.95 9.54
C PRO A 73 17.26 -0.55 9.66
N GLY A 74 17.37 -1.25 8.52
CA GLY A 74 17.72 -2.67 8.45
C GLY A 74 16.60 -3.68 8.75
N ARG A 75 15.40 -3.24 9.17
CA ARG A 75 14.27 -4.16 9.42
C ARG A 75 13.56 -4.61 8.14
N TYR A 76 13.57 -3.78 7.12
CA TYR A 76 13.06 -4.09 5.79
C TYR A 76 14.02 -3.48 4.77
N ASN A 77 14.70 -4.30 3.96
CA ASN A 77 15.74 -3.88 3.01
C ASN A 77 15.25 -2.91 1.90
N PHE A 78 13.96 -2.55 1.91
CA PHE A 78 13.29 -1.71 0.93
C PHE A 78 12.65 -0.46 1.53
N ILE A 79 12.82 -0.20 2.84
CA ILE A 79 12.44 1.09 3.43
C ILE A 79 13.49 2.11 2.97
N HIS A 80 13.06 3.07 2.17
CA HIS A 80 13.94 4.13 1.68
C HIS A 80 14.51 4.91 2.87
N GLN A 81 15.84 5.07 2.88
CA GLN A 81 16.59 5.80 3.91
C GLN A 81 16.05 7.21 4.20
N TYR A 82 15.42 7.84 3.21
CA TYR A 82 14.96 9.23 3.27
C TYR A 82 13.44 9.39 3.41
N ASP A 83 12.65 8.38 3.02
CA ASP A 83 11.18 8.43 3.05
C ASP A 83 10.60 7.17 3.73
N PRO A 84 10.85 6.98 5.03
CA PRO A 84 10.73 5.67 5.65
C PRO A 84 9.32 5.37 6.16
N TYR A 85 8.32 5.92 5.48
CA TYR A 85 6.98 6.09 6.00
C TYR A 85 5.95 5.19 5.33
N TYR A 86 6.13 4.82 4.05
CA TYR A 86 5.30 3.86 3.33
C TYR A 86 6.15 3.13 2.29
N PHE A 87 5.77 1.89 1.93
CA PHE A 87 6.33 1.24 0.76
C PHE A 87 5.62 1.79 -0.48
N ILE A 88 6.23 2.77 -1.13
CA ILE A 88 5.70 3.32 -2.39
C ILE A 88 6.57 2.83 -3.54
N VAL A 89 5.92 2.17 -4.50
CA VAL A 89 6.56 1.66 -5.70
C VAL A 89 5.91 2.32 -6.89
N ILE A 90 6.71 2.95 -7.73
CA ILE A 90 6.29 3.68 -8.93
C ILE A 90 7.12 3.11 -10.08
N ARG A 91 6.41 2.71 -11.15
CA ARG A 91 7.04 2.05 -12.29
C ARG A 91 6.48 2.59 -13.59
N ASP A 92 7.36 3.03 -14.48
CA ASP A 92 7.02 3.23 -15.88
C ASP A 92 6.83 1.84 -16.53
N PRO A 93 5.74 1.62 -17.30
CA PRO A 93 5.52 0.38 -18.06
C PRO A 93 6.68 -0.03 -18.97
N LYS A 94 7.58 0.90 -19.35
CA LYS A 94 8.75 0.63 -20.19
C LYS A 94 9.99 0.24 -19.39
N GLN A 95 9.97 0.39 -18.07
CA GLN A 95 11.14 0.14 -17.21
C GLN A 95 11.17 -1.30 -16.67
N SER A 96 12.39 -1.80 -16.43
CA SER A 96 12.60 -3.09 -15.76
C SER A 96 11.95 -3.10 -14.38
N GLY A 97 11.25 -4.18 -14.04
CA GLY A 97 10.58 -4.33 -12.74
C GLY A 97 9.14 -3.83 -12.68
N TYR A 98 8.57 -3.31 -13.76
CA TYR A 98 7.12 -3.05 -13.86
C TYR A 98 6.30 -4.33 -13.64
N GLU A 99 6.80 -5.48 -14.10
CA GLU A 99 6.17 -6.79 -13.89
C GLU A 99 5.99 -7.13 -12.41
N ASN A 100 6.86 -6.65 -11.51
CA ASN A 100 6.72 -6.85 -10.07
C ASN A 100 5.53 -6.06 -9.52
N LEU A 101 5.37 -4.79 -9.93
CA LEU A 101 4.22 -3.96 -9.55
C LEU A 101 2.91 -4.59 -10.04
N LEU A 102 2.91 -5.09 -11.28
CA LEU A 102 1.74 -5.76 -11.85
C LEU A 102 1.45 -7.10 -11.16
N SER A 103 2.49 -7.85 -10.79
CA SER A 103 2.36 -9.08 -9.99
C SER A 103 1.72 -8.80 -8.63
N ASP A 104 2.16 -7.74 -7.92
CA ASP A 104 1.55 -7.31 -6.67
C ASP A 104 0.07 -6.96 -6.85
N PHE A 105 -0.27 -6.22 -7.91
CA PHE A 105 -1.67 -5.92 -8.23
C PHE A 105 -2.48 -7.20 -8.54
N ASN A 106 -1.90 -8.14 -9.27
CA ASN A 106 -2.53 -9.40 -9.61
C ASN A 106 -2.76 -10.29 -8.39
N ILE A 107 -1.88 -10.26 -7.39
CA ILE A 107 -2.09 -10.92 -6.10
C ILE A 107 -3.18 -10.21 -5.31
N TYR A 108 -3.16 -8.87 -5.25
CA TYR A 108 -4.14 -8.06 -4.50
C TYR A 108 -5.56 -8.26 -4.97
N THR A 109 -5.72 -8.35 -6.28
CA THR A 109 -7.01 -8.52 -6.93
C THR A 109 -7.36 -9.97 -7.25
N GLY A 110 -6.43 -10.89 -6.98
CA GLY A 110 -6.52 -12.31 -7.33
C GLY A 110 -6.44 -13.24 -6.12
N TYR A 111 -5.97 -14.47 -6.37
CA TYR A 111 -6.15 -15.64 -5.52
C TYR A 111 -5.77 -15.49 -4.03
N PRO A 112 -6.58 -16.07 -3.12
CA PRO A 112 -6.12 -16.33 -1.76
C PRO A 112 -5.07 -17.45 -1.83
N ASN A 113 -3.92 -17.23 -1.19
CA ASN A 113 -2.86 -18.22 -0.93
C ASN A 113 -1.75 -18.41 -1.98
N ASN A 114 -1.66 -17.58 -3.04
CA ASN A 114 -0.45 -17.56 -3.87
C ASN A 114 0.51 -16.47 -3.40
N TRP A 115 1.48 -16.90 -2.58
CA TRP A 115 2.46 -16.03 -1.92
C TRP A 115 3.57 -15.51 -2.84
N THR A 116 3.78 -16.10 -4.02
CA THR A 116 5.07 -15.94 -4.72
C THR A 116 5.02 -15.65 -6.20
N ILE A 117 3.88 -15.78 -6.88
CA ILE A 117 3.81 -15.53 -8.33
C ILE A 117 2.41 -15.01 -8.64
N GLY A 118 2.27 -13.70 -8.86
CA GLY A 118 1.07 -13.15 -9.47
C GLY A 118 0.91 -13.77 -10.86
N PRO A 119 -0.31 -14.12 -11.31
CA PRO A 119 -0.51 -14.60 -12.67
C PRO A 119 0.10 -13.62 -13.68
N ASN A 120 0.60 -14.12 -14.81
CA ASN A 120 1.13 -13.32 -15.93
C ASN A 120 0.03 -12.53 -16.68
N ASP A 121 -0.97 -12.05 -15.95
CA ASP A 121 -2.05 -11.25 -16.47
C ASP A 121 -1.55 -9.83 -16.75
N LYS A 122 -1.49 -9.50 -18.04
CA LYS A 122 -1.06 -8.20 -18.56
C LYS A 122 -2.23 -7.28 -18.94
N SER A 123 -3.47 -7.62 -18.59
CA SER A 123 -4.66 -6.81 -18.91
C SER A 123 -4.65 -5.39 -18.30
N TYR A 124 -3.90 -5.20 -17.21
CA TYR A 124 -3.69 -3.91 -16.55
C TYR A 124 -2.30 -3.30 -16.83
N TRP A 125 -1.59 -3.78 -17.86
CA TRP A 125 -0.35 -3.17 -18.30
C TRP A 125 -0.58 -1.71 -18.73
N GLY A 126 0.25 -0.79 -18.23
CA GLY A 126 0.08 0.65 -18.42
C GLY A 126 -1.06 1.28 -17.63
N ARG A 127 -1.84 0.50 -16.87
CA ARG A 127 -2.95 1.00 -16.04
C ARG A 127 -2.61 1.08 -14.58
N VAL A 128 -1.71 0.24 -14.08
CA VAL A 128 -1.22 0.29 -12.69
C VAL A 128 0.17 0.90 -12.72
N LEU A 129 0.31 2.12 -12.20
CA LEU A 129 1.54 2.91 -12.30
C LEU A 129 2.24 3.08 -10.95
N TYR A 130 1.49 2.97 -9.86
CA TYR A 130 2.07 2.97 -8.52
C TYR A 130 1.29 2.11 -7.53
N GLN A 131 1.98 1.71 -6.47
CA GLN A 131 1.46 1.01 -5.30
C GLN A 131 1.90 1.76 -4.04
N ILE A 132 0.96 1.99 -3.12
CA ILE A 132 1.24 2.48 -1.77
C ILE A 132 0.88 1.33 -0.82
N ARG A 133 1.86 0.83 -0.08
CA ARG A 133 1.72 -0.38 0.74
C ARG A 133 2.12 -0.12 2.20
N SER A 134 1.32 -0.71 3.09
CA SER A 134 1.59 -0.86 4.51
C SER A 134 1.50 -2.34 4.91
N VAL A 135 2.48 -2.80 5.69
CA VAL A 135 2.60 -4.18 6.21
C VAL A 135 1.51 -4.56 7.21
N GLY A 136 0.63 -3.61 7.56
CA GLY A 136 -0.53 -3.86 8.40
C GLY A 136 -0.21 -4.45 9.80
N PRO A 137 -1.25 -4.97 10.48
CA PRO A 137 -1.17 -5.41 11.87
C PRO A 137 -0.21 -6.58 12.15
N ASN A 138 0.02 -7.47 11.19
CA ASN A 138 0.93 -8.61 11.30
C ASN A 138 2.42 -8.21 11.13
N LYS A 139 2.69 -7.00 10.62
CA LYS A 139 4.05 -6.42 10.47
C LYS A 139 4.98 -7.27 9.59
N SER A 140 4.40 -8.03 8.70
CA SER A 140 5.12 -8.85 7.74
C SER A 140 4.81 -8.30 6.35
N ASN A 141 5.75 -8.42 5.42
CA ASN A 141 5.59 -7.86 4.08
C ASN A 141 5.05 -8.94 3.17
N GLU A 142 3.76 -8.91 2.88
CA GLU A 142 3.08 -9.85 2.01
C GLU A 142 2.80 -9.32 0.60
N TYR A 143 3.48 -8.22 0.24
CA TYR A 143 3.52 -7.66 -1.10
C TYR A 143 2.11 -7.28 -1.59
N GLY A 144 1.59 -8.02 -2.57
CA GLY A 144 0.25 -7.83 -3.08
C GLY A 144 -0.86 -8.45 -2.24
N SER A 145 -0.57 -9.26 -1.22
CA SER A 145 -1.62 -9.97 -0.47
C SER A 145 -2.61 -8.99 0.14
N ARG A 146 -3.91 -9.20 -0.13
CA ARG A 146 -4.96 -8.25 0.29
C ARG A 146 -5.25 -8.36 1.78
N TYR A 147 -5.22 -7.22 2.48
CA TYR A 147 -5.77 -7.13 3.83
C TYR A 147 -7.25 -7.55 3.85
N SER A 148 -7.56 -8.67 4.49
CA SER A 148 -8.92 -9.20 4.63
C SER A 148 -9.14 -9.68 6.06
N PRO A 149 -9.76 -8.86 6.91
CA PRO A 149 -9.90 -9.21 8.31
C PRO A 149 -11.16 -10.08 8.51
N THR A 150 -10.98 -11.36 8.87
CA THR A 150 -12.10 -12.25 9.20
C THR A 150 -12.84 -11.84 10.49
N ASN A 151 -12.26 -10.94 11.30
CA ASN A 151 -12.85 -10.38 12.52
C ASN A 151 -12.46 -8.90 12.78
N GLY A 152 -12.16 -8.14 11.73
CA GLY A 152 -11.94 -6.68 11.79
C GLY A 152 -10.56 -6.19 12.23
N THR A 153 -9.60 -7.06 12.61
CA THR A 153 -8.25 -6.61 13.03
C THR A 153 -7.10 -7.52 12.62
N LYS A 154 -7.30 -8.84 12.46
CA LYS A 154 -6.24 -9.78 12.04
C LYS A 154 -6.36 -10.12 10.56
N SER A 155 -5.27 -9.93 9.84
CA SER A 155 -5.10 -10.32 8.43
C SER A 155 -3.65 -10.73 8.23
N ASN A 156 -3.42 -11.70 7.35
CA ASN A 156 -2.08 -12.08 6.88
C ASN A 156 -1.68 -11.32 5.60
N GLY A 157 -2.49 -10.36 5.15
CA GLY A 157 -2.22 -9.53 3.99
C GLY A 157 -2.06 -8.05 4.34
N ASP A 158 -1.46 -7.33 3.41
CA ASP A 158 -1.06 -5.94 3.48
C ASP A 158 -2.18 -4.97 3.08
N LEU A 159 -2.11 -3.77 3.62
CA LEU A 159 -2.94 -2.65 3.22
C LEU A 159 -2.33 -2.04 1.96
N ASN A 160 -2.90 -2.35 0.80
CA ASN A 160 -2.43 -1.88 -0.50
C ASN A 160 -3.40 -0.90 -1.15
N TRP A 161 -2.84 0.08 -1.83
CA TRP A 161 -3.52 0.99 -2.74
C TRP A 161 -2.77 1.05 -4.06
N PHE A 162 -3.43 0.73 -5.17
CA PHE A 162 -2.86 0.82 -6.50
C PHE A 162 -3.45 2.02 -7.23
N GLY A 163 -2.62 2.80 -7.93
CA GLY A 163 -3.07 3.91 -8.77
C GLY A 163 -2.65 3.76 -10.22
N PRO A 164 -3.13 4.63 -11.13
CA PRO A 164 -3.78 5.93 -10.85
C PRO A 164 -5.21 5.85 -10.31
N PHE A 165 -5.66 6.90 -9.59
CA PHE A 165 -7.05 7.10 -9.15
C PHE A 165 -7.76 5.91 -8.48
N LYS A 166 -7.01 5.06 -7.77
CA LYS A 166 -7.46 3.76 -7.24
C LYS A 166 -7.85 2.77 -8.35
N VAL A 167 -6.91 1.93 -8.74
CA VAL A 167 -7.14 0.76 -9.59
C VAL A 167 -7.51 -0.43 -8.70
N ASP A 168 -8.66 -1.06 -8.98
CA ASP A 168 -9.13 -2.26 -8.28
C ASP A 168 -9.97 -3.11 -9.25
N ARG A 169 -10.19 -4.39 -8.92
CA ARG A 169 -11.18 -5.25 -9.59
C ARG A 169 -11.80 -6.23 -8.59
N PRO A 170 -13.01 -6.76 -8.86
CA PRO A 170 -13.63 -7.73 -7.98
C PRO A 170 -12.71 -8.93 -7.73
N TYR A 171 -12.68 -9.37 -6.47
CA TYR A 171 -11.98 -10.58 -6.08
C TYR A 171 -12.65 -11.79 -6.75
N GLY A 172 -11.94 -12.51 -7.62
CA GLY A 172 -12.57 -13.56 -8.42
C GLY A 172 -11.58 -14.52 -9.11
N PRO A 173 -12.08 -15.64 -9.67
CA PRO A 173 -11.24 -16.60 -10.39
C PRO A 173 -10.64 -15.99 -11.67
N LEU A 174 -9.54 -16.57 -12.17
CA LEU A 174 -8.84 -16.18 -13.42
C LEU A 174 -9.83 -15.82 -14.54
N PRO A 175 -9.59 -14.73 -15.30
CA PRO A 175 -10.12 -14.64 -16.65
C PRO A 175 -9.60 -15.86 -17.43
N ALA A 176 -10.50 -16.55 -18.15
CA ALA A 176 -10.12 -17.66 -19.01
C ALA A 176 -9.01 -17.24 -20.00
N PRO A 177 -8.10 -18.16 -20.38
CA PRO A 177 -6.98 -17.89 -21.27
C PRO A 177 -7.40 -17.31 -22.63
#